data_AF-A0A662S0W4-F1
#
_entry.id   AF-A0A662S0W4-F1
#
_cell.length_a   1.000
_cell.length_b   1.000
_cell.length_c   1.000
_cell.angle_alpha   90.00
_cell.angle_beta   90.00
_cell.angle_gamma   90.00
#
_symmetry.space_group_name_H-M   'P 1'
#
loop_
_entity.id
_entity.type
_entity.pdbx_description
1 polymer ?
#
loop_
_entity_poly.entity_id
_entity_poly.type
_entity_poly.pdbx_seq_one_letter_code
_entity_poly.pdbx_strand_id
1 'polypeptide(L)'
;MNILLIDTYPHIKKISFSSNDIVQMWINEYMKNYPQLLELQIRCHNNDISILKAMASKLLKYSIRREEEITKAWRNIYPAIPVVTERAQKIFTNLSNKIYIIIYVGSGCGAGWATEYNGEYAILLGLEMIVYHNWTSHEDIEGLVAHELCHIIHMYLRNMNAREFEKLEEQPCFLLYSEGFAMKCEHILTNRM
;
A
#
# COMPACT_ATOMS: atom_id res chain seq x y z
N MET A 1 -10.02 5.32 15.17
CA MET A 1 -8.85 5.43 14.29
C MET A 1 -8.92 6.74 13.54
N ASN A 2 -7.88 7.57 13.60
CA ASN A 2 -7.73 8.72 12.72
C ASN A 2 -6.94 8.29 11.48
N ILE A 3 -7.54 8.40 10.30
CA ILE A 3 -6.89 8.06 9.04
C ILE A 3 -6.32 9.33 8.42
N LEU A 4 -5.02 9.33 8.15
CA LEU A 4 -4.35 10.39 7.40
C LEU A 4 -4.03 9.90 6.00
N LEU A 5 -4.82 10.37 5.03
CA LEU A 5 -4.65 9.99 3.63
C LEU A 5 -3.58 10.87 2.95
N ILE A 6 -2.56 10.23 2.40
CA ILE A 6 -1.58 10.83 1.49
C ILE A 6 -1.86 10.29 0.09
N ASP A 7 -2.68 11.02 -0.67
CA ASP A 7 -2.94 10.67 -2.07
C ASP A 7 -1.95 11.39 -2.99
N THR A 8 -1.12 10.60 -3.66
CA THR A 8 -0.10 11.11 -4.58
C THR A 8 -0.49 10.90 -6.05
N TYR A 9 -1.57 10.18 -6.34
CA TYR A 9 -2.00 9.86 -7.70
C TYR A 9 -2.35 11.12 -8.54
N PRO A 10 -3.02 12.15 -8.01
CA PRO A 10 -3.25 13.39 -8.76
C PRO A 10 -1.96 14.11 -9.19
N HIS A 11 -0.84 13.88 -8.51
CA HIS A 11 0.44 14.50 -8.87
C HIS A 11 1.10 13.76 -10.04
N ILE A 12 1.19 12.42 -9.99
CA ILE A 12 1.79 11.66 -11.10
C ILE A 12 0.99 11.81 -12.39
N LYS A 13 -0.33 11.98 -12.31
CA LYS A 13 -1.19 12.22 -13.48
C LYS A 13 -0.87 13.51 -14.24
N LYS A 14 -0.24 14.50 -13.57
CA LYS A 14 0.17 15.76 -14.21
C LYS A 14 1.50 15.65 -14.95
N ILE A 15 2.23 14.55 -14.78
CA ILE A 15 3.56 14.36 -15.37
C ILE A 15 3.38 13.73 -16.75
N SER A 16 3.96 14.38 -17.76
CA SER A 16 3.96 13.85 -19.13
C SER A 16 5.19 12.97 -19.32
N PHE A 17 5.04 11.66 -19.18
CA PHE A 17 6.16 10.73 -19.34
C PHE A 17 6.58 10.62 -20.81
N SER A 18 7.84 10.97 -21.08
CA SER A 18 8.50 10.68 -22.36
C SER A 18 9.21 9.32 -22.33
N SER A 19 9.35 8.65 -23.48
CA SER A 19 9.85 7.26 -23.57
C SER A 19 11.31 7.07 -23.14
N ASN A 20 12.13 8.11 -23.22
CA ASN A 20 13.58 8.00 -23.03
C ASN A 20 14.02 8.16 -21.58
N ASP A 21 13.24 8.84 -20.72
CA ASP A 21 13.65 9.21 -19.35
C ASP A 21 12.58 8.92 -18.27
N ILE A 22 11.63 8.03 -18.54
CA ILE A 22 10.46 7.75 -17.66
C ILE A 22 10.79 7.60 -16.16
N VAL A 23 11.88 6.88 -15.84
CA VAL A 23 12.29 6.65 -14.44
C VAL A 23 12.88 7.92 -13.84
N GLN A 24 13.66 8.69 -14.60
CA GLN A 24 14.24 9.93 -14.10
C GLN A 24 13.17 10.98 -13.86
N MET A 25 12.16 11.06 -14.72
CA MET A 25 10.98 11.90 -14.48
C MET A 25 10.22 11.44 -13.24
N TRP A 26 10.01 10.14 -13.08
CA TRP A 26 9.37 9.58 -11.88
C TRP A 26 10.14 9.91 -10.59
N ILE A 27 11.47 9.85 -10.59
CA ILE A 27 12.28 10.25 -9.42
C ILE A 27 12.22 11.77 -9.22
N ASN A 28 12.55 12.55 -10.25
CA ASN A 28 12.86 13.98 -10.14
C ASN A 28 11.63 14.89 -10.22
N GLU A 29 10.47 14.40 -10.65
CA GLU A 29 9.24 15.20 -10.75
C GLU A 29 8.16 14.71 -9.79
N TYR A 30 8.08 13.40 -9.54
CA TYR A 30 7.09 12.80 -8.65
C TYR A 30 7.66 12.48 -7.27
N MET A 31 8.57 11.51 -7.17
CA MET A 31 9.07 10.99 -5.89
C MET A 31 9.90 12.00 -5.09
N LYS A 32 10.49 13.02 -5.72
CA LYS A 32 11.15 14.12 -5.01
C LYS A 32 10.26 14.85 -4.01
N ASN A 33 8.94 14.86 -4.24
CA ASN A 33 7.97 15.50 -3.35
C ASN A 33 7.58 14.59 -2.17
N TYR A 34 7.98 13.31 -2.23
CA TYR A 34 7.65 12.27 -1.27
C TYR A 34 8.92 11.47 -0.89
N PRO A 35 9.97 12.12 -0.36
CA PRO A 35 11.28 11.49 -0.14
C PRO A 35 11.22 10.25 0.76
N GLN A 36 10.35 10.26 1.77
CA GLN A 36 10.15 9.11 2.66
C GLN A 36 9.48 7.93 1.95
N LEU A 37 8.56 8.20 1.01
CA LEU A 37 7.95 7.15 0.19
C LEU A 37 8.96 6.55 -0.79
N LEU A 38 9.87 7.38 -1.32
CA LEU A 38 10.99 6.90 -2.13
C LEU A 38 11.93 6.02 -1.30
N GLU A 39 12.27 6.43 -0.08
CA GLU A 39 13.09 5.64 0.85
C GLU A 39 12.46 4.27 1.16
N LEU A 40 11.15 4.23 1.43
CA LEU A 40 10.44 2.96 1.64
C LEU A 40 10.53 2.03 0.42
N GLN A 41 10.44 2.58 -0.79
CA GLN A 41 10.60 1.79 -2.01
C GLN A 41 12.04 1.31 -2.22
N ILE A 42 13.03 2.15 -1.92
CA ILE A 42 14.45 1.74 -1.96
C ILE A 42 14.67 0.58 -0.98
N ARG A 43 14.12 0.66 0.24
CA ARG A 43 14.21 -0.40 1.26
C ARG A 43 13.59 -1.70 0.79
N CYS A 44 12.41 -1.65 0.17
CA CYS A 44 11.72 -2.84 -0.34
C CYS A 44 12.56 -3.59 -1.40
N HIS A 45 13.41 -2.87 -2.14
CA HIS A 45 14.39 -3.45 -3.07
C HIS A 45 15.77 -3.67 -2.44
N ASN A 46 15.84 -4.03 -1.16
CA ASN A 46 17.07 -4.30 -0.41
C ASN A 46 18.10 -3.14 -0.42
N ASN A 47 17.61 -1.90 -0.46
CA ASN A 47 18.42 -0.69 -0.61
C ASN A 47 19.21 -0.58 -1.93
N ASP A 48 18.83 -1.34 -2.96
CA ASP A 48 19.45 -1.28 -4.29
C ASP A 48 18.64 -0.38 -5.24
N ILE A 49 19.20 0.82 -5.50
CA ILE A 49 18.57 1.79 -6.41
C ILE A 49 18.52 1.30 -7.86
N SER A 50 19.42 0.41 -8.28
CA SER A 50 19.44 -0.13 -9.64
C SER A 50 18.27 -1.08 -9.86
N ILE A 51 17.99 -1.95 -8.87
CA ILE A 51 16.81 -2.83 -8.88
C ILE A 51 15.53 -1.99 -8.88
N LEU A 52 15.42 -1.00 -7.99
CA LEU A 52 14.29 -0.08 -7.96
C LEU A 52 14.06 0.58 -9.32
N LYS A 53 15.12 1.11 -9.96
CA LYS A 53 15.01 1.76 -11.28
C LYS A 53 14.55 0.79 -12.36
N ALA A 54 15.04 -0.45 -12.36
CA ALA A 54 14.63 -1.46 -13.32
C ALA A 54 13.15 -1.83 -13.16
N MET A 55 12.71 -2.06 -11.91
CA MET A 55 11.33 -2.36 -11.58
C MET A 55 10.38 -1.20 -11.90
N ALA A 56 10.74 0.02 -11.49
CA ALA A 56 10.01 1.24 -11.81
C ALA A 56 9.88 1.43 -13.33
N SER A 57 10.94 1.22 -14.11
CA SER A 57 10.85 1.36 -15.58
C SER A 57 9.80 0.43 -16.18
N LYS A 58 9.78 -0.84 -15.75
CA LYS A 58 8.82 -1.84 -16.22
C LYS A 58 7.40 -1.46 -15.82
N LEU A 59 7.19 -1.13 -14.54
CA LEU A 59 5.86 -0.91 -13.99
C LEU A 59 5.27 0.44 -14.43
N LEU A 60 6.06 1.50 -14.56
CA LEU A 60 5.56 2.77 -15.08
C LEU A 60 5.10 2.65 -16.54
N LYS A 61 5.85 1.93 -17.39
CA LYS A 61 5.42 1.64 -18.76
C LYS A 61 4.12 0.84 -18.79
N TYR A 62 3.94 -0.10 -17.85
CA TYR A 62 2.72 -0.86 -17.70
C TYR A 62 1.55 0.02 -17.23
N SER A 63 1.75 0.85 -16.20
CA SER A 63 0.74 1.76 -15.64
C SER A 63 0.27 2.79 -16.64
N ILE A 64 1.16 3.40 -17.43
CA ILE A 64 0.78 4.38 -18.47
C ILE A 64 -0.15 3.75 -19.51
N ARG A 65 0.13 2.50 -19.92
CA ARG A 65 -0.71 1.78 -20.88
C ARG A 65 -2.08 1.37 -20.32
N ARG A 66 -2.24 1.40 -18.99
CA ARG A 66 -3.44 0.99 -18.26
C ARG A 66 -3.96 2.11 -17.35
N GLU A 67 -3.86 3.36 -17.81
CA GLU A 67 -4.24 4.54 -17.02
C GLU A 67 -5.71 4.48 -16.58
N GLU A 68 -6.61 3.94 -17.41
CA GLU A 68 -8.02 3.80 -17.09
C GLU A 68 -8.22 2.84 -15.90
N GLU A 69 -7.53 1.71 -15.89
CA GLU A 69 -7.60 0.74 -14.79
C GLU A 69 -6.94 1.27 -13.52
N ILE A 70 -5.83 2.00 -13.64
CA ILE A 70 -5.20 2.70 -12.51
C ILE A 70 -6.18 3.72 -11.92
N THR A 71 -6.84 4.51 -12.76
CA THR A 71 -7.86 5.48 -12.34
C THR A 71 -9.05 4.80 -11.69
N LYS A 72 -9.48 3.65 -12.21
CA LYS A 72 -10.56 2.85 -11.63
C LYS A 72 -10.19 2.32 -10.24
N ALA A 73 -9.00 1.73 -10.09
CA ALA A 73 -8.49 1.27 -8.80
C ALA A 73 -8.43 2.43 -7.78
N TRP A 74 -7.83 3.55 -8.16
CA TRP A 74 -7.76 4.76 -7.34
C TRP A 74 -9.15 5.24 -6.88
N ARG A 75 -10.14 5.30 -7.79
CA ARG A 75 -11.53 5.66 -7.46
C ARG A 75 -12.17 4.70 -6.45
N ASN A 76 -11.88 3.41 -6.54
CA ASN A 76 -12.44 2.40 -5.66
C ASN A 76 -11.80 2.40 -4.26
N ILE A 77 -10.58 2.92 -4.10
CA ILE A 77 -9.92 3.03 -2.78
C ILE A 77 -10.64 4.02 -1.87
N TYR A 78 -11.04 5.18 -2.41
CA TYR A 78 -11.70 6.25 -1.63
C TYR A 78 -12.94 5.80 -0.83
N PRO A 79 -13.91 5.08 -1.41
CA PRO A 79 -15.05 4.55 -0.65
C PRO A 79 -14.68 3.34 0.21
N ALA A 80 -13.65 2.55 -0.14
CA ALA A 80 -13.26 1.37 0.63
C ALA A 80 -12.69 1.73 2.02
N ILE A 81 -11.83 2.75 2.11
CA ILE A 81 -11.19 3.18 3.36
C ILE A 81 -12.21 3.44 4.50
N PRO A 82 -13.20 4.34 4.36
CA PRO A 82 -14.14 4.61 5.44
C PRO A 82 -14.99 3.39 5.81
N VAL A 83 -15.40 2.59 4.81
CA VAL A 83 -16.21 1.38 5.04
C VAL A 83 -15.45 0.36 5.89
N VAL A 84 -14.22 0.03 5.49
CA VAL A 84 -13.38 -0.94 6.19
C VAL A 84 -13.03 -0.46 7.59
N THR A 85 -12.65 0.82 7.72
CA THR A 85 -12.25 1.38 9.02
C THR A 85 -13.42 1.46 10.00
N GLU A 86 -14.63 1.81 9.54
CA GLU A 86 -15.83 1.79 10.38
C GLU A 86 -16.13 0.37 10.88
N ARG A 87 -16.07 -0.63 10.00
CA ARG A 87 -16.28 -2.05 10.39
C ARG A 87 -15.23 -2.52 11.39
N ALA A 88 -13.96 -2.18 11.18
CA ALA A 88 -12.89 -2.51 12.11
C ALA A 88 -13.10 -1.86 13.49
N GLN A 89 -13.53 -0.60 13.56
CA GLN A 89 -13.82 0.08 14.82
C GLN A 89 -15.00 -0.52 15.60
N LYS A 90 -15.95 -1.17 14.91
CA LYS A 90 -17.07 -1.88 15.56
C LYS A 90 -16.63 -3.19 16.21
N ILE A 91 -15.61 -3.85 15.64
CA ILE A 91 -15.15 -5.16 16.10
C ILE A 91 -14.01 -5.05 17.10
N PHE A 92 -13.05 -4.18 16.84
CA PHE A 92 -11.86 -4.02 17.66
C PHE A 92 -11.93 -2.72 18.46
N THR A 93 -11.80 -2.83 19.79
CA THR A 93 -11.78 -1.68 20.69
C THR A 93 -10.35 -1.16 20.86
N ASN A 94 -10.23 0.12 21.21
CA ASN A 94 -8.96 0.78 21.52
C ASN A 94 -7.89 0.75 20.42
N LEU A 95 -8.24 0.64 19.13
CA LEU A 95 -7.26 0.66 18.03
C LEU A 95 -6.41 1.94 17.98
N SER A 96 -5.25 1.87 17.31
CA SER A 96 -4.35 3.01 17.08
C SER A 96 -5.11 4.30 16.76
N ASN A 97 -4.68 5.38 17.43
CA ASN A 97 -5.28 6.68 17.22
C ASN A 97 -4.92 7.28 15.87
N LYS A 98 -3.86 6.84 15.19
CA LYS A 98 -3.37 7.42 13.93
C LYS A 98 -2.79 6.35 13.01
N ILE A 99 -3.25 6.34 11.76
CA ILE A 99 -2.75 5.46 10.70
C ILE A 99 -2.64 6.27 9.41
N TYR A 100 -1.49 6.20 8.73
CA TYR A 100 -1.34 6.75 7.39
C TYR A 100 -1.87 5.76 6.35
N ILE A 101 -2.58 6.25 5.34
CA ILE A 101 -2.83 5.49 4.13
C ILE A 101 -2.22 6.27 2.97
N ILE A 102 -1.29 5.66 2.24
CA ILE A 102 -0.57 6.31 1.14
C ILE A 102 -0.95 5.62 -0.17
N ILE A 103 -1.53 6.38 -1.10
CA ILE A 103 -1.85 5.88 -2.45
C ILE A 103 -0.79 6.38 -3.41
N TYR A 104 -0.15 5.47 -4.15
CA TYR A 104 0.99 5.82 -5.02
C TYR A 104 1.12 4.91 -6.24
N VAL A 105 1.93 5.35 -7.21
CA VAL A 105 2.39 4.54 -8.33
C VAL A 105 3.89 4.34 -8.18
N GLY A 106 4.28 3.11 -7.88
CA GLY A 106 5.61 2.78 -7.41
C GLY A 106 6.44 1.88 -8.32
N SER A 107 7.39 1.24 -7.65
CA SER A 107 8.37 0.30 -8.20
C SER A 107 8.03 -1.16 -7.87
N GLY A 108 6.79 -1.46 -7.49
CA GLY A 108 6.33 -2.85 -7.35
C GLY A 108 6.59 -3.48 -6.00
N CYS A 109 6.52 -2.70 -4.91
CA CYS A 109 6.71 -3.22 -3.56
C CYS A 109 5.54 -4.06 -3.05
N GLY A 110 4.35 -3.88 -3.63
CA GLY A 110 3.14 -4.62 -3.26
C GLY A 110 1.88 -3.86 -3.68
N ALA A 111 0.76 -4.57 -3.81
CA ALA A 111 -0.55 -3.94 -3.99
C ALA A 111 -0.99 -3.23 -2.71
N GLY A 112 -0.72 -3.86 -1.56
CA GLY A 112 -0.80 -3.32 -0.23
C GLY A 112 0.50 -3.61 0.53
N TRP A 113 0.81 -2.79 1.52
CA TRP A 113 1.91 -3.02 2.46
C TRP A 113 1.66 -2.26 3.77
N ALA A 114 1.38 -3.03 4.82
CA ALA A 114 1.32 -2.56 6.20
C ALA A 114 2.76 -2.36 6.76
N THR A 115 3.11 -1.12 7.10
CA THR A 115 4.46 -0.74 7.52
C THR A 115 4.44 0.50 8.42
N GLU A 116 5.57 1.19 8.55
CA GLU A 116 5.72 2.46 9.26
C GLU A 116 5.98 3.63 8.28
N TYR A 117 5.30 4.76 8.49
CA TYR A 117 5.58 6.04 7.82
C TYR A 117 5.61 7.16 8.87
N ASN A 118 6.70 7.92 8.93
CA ASN A 118 6.92 8.95 9.96
C ASN A 118 6.82 8.42 11.42
N GLY A 119 7.28 7.20 11.68
CA GLY A 119 7.23 6.61 13.02
C GLY A 119 5.84 6.13 13.44
N GLU A 120 4.87 6.14 12.53
CA GLU A 120 3.47 5.77 12.77
C GLU A 120 3.08 4.63 11.84
N TYR A 121 2.08 3.83 12.22
CA TYR A 121 1.53 2.80 11.34
C TYR A 121 1.06 3.38 10.00
N ALA A 122 1.32 2.66 8.92
CA ALA A 122 1.01 3.07 7.57
C ALA A 122 0.57 1.89 6.71
N ILE A 123 -0.31 2.16 5.75
CA ILE A 123 -0.68 1.24 4.67
C ILE A 123 -0.29 1.91 3.36
N LEU A 124 0.57 1.27 2.59
CA LEU A 124 0.97 1.72 1.26
C LEU A 124 0.16 0.95 0.20
N LEU A 125 -0.63 1.66 -0.60
CA LEU A 125 -1.44 1.10 -1.67
C LEU A 125 -0.79 1.42 -3.03
N GLY A 126 -0.09 0.43 -3.59
CA GLY A 126 0.63 0.52 -4.86
C GLY A 126 -0.29 0.25 -6.04
N LEU A 127 -0.77 1.33 -6.68
CA LEU A 127 -1.74 1.25 -7.78
C LEU A 127 -1.22 0.42 -8.96
N GLU A 128 0.07 0.49 -9.24
CA GLU A 128 0.71 -0.32 -10.30
C GLU A 128 0.54 -1.82 -10.04
N MET A 129 0.68 -2.25 -8.79
CA MET A 129 0.58 -3.65 -8.40
C MET A 129 -0.88 -4.10 -8.28
N ILE A 130 -1.75 -3.24 -7.77
CA ILE A 130 -3.21 -3.48 -7.79
C ILE A 130 -3.68 -3.80 -9.21
N VAL A 131 -3.28 -2.99 -10.20
CA VAL A 131 -3.63 -3.23 -11.61
C VAL A 131 -2.85 -4.40 -12.21
N TYR A 132 -1.59 -4.64 -11.78
CA TYR A 132 -0.82 -5.82 -12.20
C TYR A 132 -1.52 -7.13 -11.82
N HIS A 133 -2.12 -7.19 -10.64
CA HIS A 133 -2.88 -8.34 -10.16
C HIS A 133 -4.36 -8.36 -10.59
N ASN A 134 -4.81 -7.34 -11.35
CA ASN A 134 -6.21 -7.14 -11.74
C ASN A 134 -7.20 -6.97 -10.58
N TRP A 135 -6.73 -6.53 -9.41
CA TRP A 135 -7.52 -6.30 -8.20
C TRP A 135 -8.24 -4.94 -8.23
N THR A 136 -9.00 -4.69 -9.30
CA THR A 136 -9.57 -3.36 -9.59
C THR A 136 -11.07 -3.26 -9.33
N SER A 137 -11.75 -4.34 -8.96
CA SER A 137 -13.17 -4.27 -8.57
C SER A 137 -13.34 -3.56 -7.23
N HIS A 138 -14.57 -3.20 -6.89
CA HIS A 138 -14.83 -2.60 -5.58
C HIS A 138 -14.53 -3.63 -4.47
N GLU A 139 -14.88 -4.88 -4.73
CA GLU A 139 -14.67 -6.00 -3.86
C GLU A 139 -13.17 -6.27 -3.63
N ASP A 140 -12.37 -6.30 -4.68
CA ASP A 140 -10.92 -6.54 -4.54
C ASP A 140 -10.26 -5.46 -3.67
N ILE A 141 -10.62 -4.19 -3.91
CA ILE A 141 -10.05 -3.06 -3.18
C ILE A 141 -10.52 -3.02 -1.73
N GLU A 142 -11.79 -3.31 -1.46
CA GLU A 142 -12.29 -3.41 -0.07
C GLU A 142 -11.57 -4.53 0.70
N GLY A 143 -11.36 -5.69 0.05
CA GLY A 143 -10.59 -6.81 0.61
C GLY A 143 -9.15 -6.42 0.90
N LEU A 144 -8.45 -5.82 -0.07
CA LEU A 144 -7.07 -5.37 0.09
C LEU A 144 -6.93 -4.36 1.25
N VAL A 145 -7.78 -3.33 1.30
CA VAL A 145 -7.72 -2.33 2.38
C VAL A 145 -8.01 -2.98 3.74
N ALA A 146 -8.95 -3.93 3.80
CA ALA A 146 -9.23 -4.69 5.02
C ALA A 146 -8.05 -5.57 5.44
N HIS A 147 -7.44 -6.27 4.50
CA HIS A 147 -6.28 -7.12 4.72
C HIS A 147 -5.12 -6.36 5.35
N GLU A 148 -4.69 -5.26 4.73
CA GLU A 148 -3.58 -4.44 5.23
C GLU A 148 -3.91 -3.79 6.58
N LEU A 149 -5.16 -3.35 6.78
CA LEU A 149 -5.58 -2.84 8.07
C LEU A 149 -5.52 -3.92 9.16
N CYS A 150 -5.79 -5.18 8.81
CA CYS A 150 -5.71 -6.28 9.76
C CYS A 150 -4.28 -6.61 10.19
N HIS A 151 -3.27 -6.41 9.34
CA HIS A 151 -1.86 -6.43 9.77
C HIS A 151 -1.59 -5.34 10.82
N ILE A 152 -2.05 -4.10 10.58
CA ILE A 152 -1.89 -3.01 11.57
C ILE A 152 -2.60 -3.32 12.88
N ILE A 153 -3.81 -3.89 12.82
CA ILE A 153 -4.55 -4.34 14.02
C ILE A 153 -3.77 -5.43 14.75
N HIS A 154 -3.18 -6.39 14.03
CA HIS A 154 -2.37 -7.45 14.62
C HIS A 154 -1.14 -6.88 15.34
N MET A 155 -0.43 -5.96 14.71
CA MET A 155 0.70 -5.21 15.31
C MET A 155 0.26 -4.52 16.61
N TYR A 156 -0.87 -3.82 16.54
CA TYR A 156 -1.43 -3.09 17.68
C TYR A 156 -1.80 -4.00 18.85
N LEU A 157 -2.50 -5.12 18.57
CA LEU A 157 -2.88 -6.11 19.60
C LEU A 157 -1.67 -6.77 20.26
N ARG A 158 -0.52 -6.82 19.57
CA ARG A 158 0.75 -7.31 20.10
C ARG A 158 1.60 -6.26 20.79
N ASN A 159 1.18 -4.99 20.75
CA ASN A 159 1.97 -3.86 21.23
C ASN A 159 3.37 -3.81 20.57
N MET A 160 3.42 -4.03 19.26
CA MET A 160 4.64 -4.05 18.44
C MET A 160 4.57 -2.98 17.37
N ASN A 161 5.65 -2.24 17.14
CA ASN A 161 5.71 -1.35 15.98
C ASN A 161 5.86 -2.16 14.67
N ALA A 162 5.64 -1.52 13.53
CA ALA A 162 5.64 -2.23 12.25
C ALA A 162 7.02 -2.82 11.90
N ARG A 163 8.13 -2.18 12.27
CA ARG A 163 9.49 -2.71 12.00
C ARG A 163 9.79 -3.98 12.80
N GLU A 164 9.34 -4.03 14.05
CA GLU A 164 9.45 -5.23 14.88
C GLU A 164 8.65 -6.39 14.29
N PHE A 165 7.45 -6.08 13.82
CA PHE A 165 6.56 -7.06 13.20
C PHE A 165 7.11 -7.59 11.86
N GLU A 166 7.58 -6.71 10.96
CA GLU A 166 8.22 -7.07 9.69
C GLU A 166 9.42 -8.01 9.91
N LYS A 167 10.24 -7.79 10.95
CA LYS A 167 11.36 -8.68 11.29
C LYS A 167 10.89 -10.07 11.71
N LEU A 168 9.74 -10.17 12.39
CA LEU A 168 9.18 -11.48 12.73
C LEU A 168 8.67 -12.19 11.48
N GLU A 169 8.11 -11.45 10.51
CA GLU A 169 7.65 -11.99 9.23
C GLU A 169 8.78 -12.53 8.34
N GLU A 170 10.05 -12.24 8.64
CA GLU A 170 11.19 -12.94 8.04
C GLU A 170 11.21 -14.45 8.42
N GLN A 171 10.56 -14.83 9.52
CA GLN A 171 10.41 -16.22 9.94
C GLN A 171 9.19 -16.87 9.26
N PRO A 172 9.35 -17.96 8.48
CA PRO A 172 8.25 -18.53 7.69
C PRO A 172 7.00 -18.92 8.48
N CYS A 173 7.15 -19.42 9.70
CA CYS A 173 6.02 -19.80 10.55
C CYS A 173 5.25 -18.58 11.06
N PHE A 174 5.96 -17.48 11.36
CA PHE A 174 5.31 -16.25 11.79
C PHE A 174 4.63 -15.56 10.61
N LEU A 175 5.26 -15.54 9.43
CA LEU A 175 4.64 -15.04 8.19
C LEU A 175 3.32 -15.77 7.91
N LEU A 176 3.32 -17.10 7.93
CA LEU A 176 2.08 -17.87 7.72
C LEU A 176 1.00 -17.50 8.75
N TYR A 177 1.41 -17.24 9.99
CA TYR A 177 0.49 -16.84 11.05
C TYR A 177 -0.02 -15.40 10.89
N SER A 178 0.84 -14.44 10.51
CA SER A 178 0.45 -13.04 10.32
C SER A 178 -0.48 -12.87 9.11
N GLU A 179 -0.15 -13.50 7.99
CA GLU A 179 -0.99 -13.56 6.78
C GLU A 179 -2.33 -14.27 7.07
N GLY A 180 -2.29 -15.40 7.78
CA GLY A 180 -3.49 -16.13 8.18
C GLY A 180 -4.40 -15.32 9.11
N PHE A 181 -3.82 -14.54 10.03
CA PHE A 181 -4.56 -13.60 10.88
C PHE A 181 -5.20 -12.50 10.02
N ALA A 182 -4.42 -11.85 9.15
CA ALA A 182 -4.90 -10.76 8.30
C ALA A 182 -6.04 -11.22 7.40
N MET A 183 -5.89 -12.36 6.71
CA MET A 183 -6.92 -12.95 5.87
C MET A 183 -8.17 -13.35 6.66
N LYS A 184 -8.03 -13.93 7.85
CA LYS A 184 -9.20 -14.28 8.67
C LYS A 184 -9.97 -13.03 9.11
N CYS A 185 -9.27 -11.99 9.51
CA CYS A 185 -9.89 -10.73 9.89
C CYS A 185 -10.48 -9.99 8.68
N GLU A 186 -9.82 -10.00 7.52
CA GLU A 186 -10.36 -9.52 6.25
C GLU A 186 -11.72 -10.14 5.97
N HIS A 187 -11.82 -11.47 6.01
CA HIS A 187 -13.07 -12.20 5.81
C HIS A 187 -14.19 -11.73 6.75
N ILE A 188 -13.86 -11.49 8.02
CA ILE A 188 -14.80 -10.95 9.02
C ILE A 188 -15.23 -9.52 8.65
N LEU A 189 -14.28 -8.65 8.28
CA LEU A 189 -14.56 -7.26 7.94
C LEU A 189 -15.34 -7.11 6.62
N THR A 190 -15.14 -8.00 5.66
CA THR A 190 -15.78 -7.94 4.35
C THR A 190 -16.98 -8.88 4.21
N ASN A 191 -17.33 -9.62 5.27
CA ASN A 191 -18.34 -10.70 5.24
C ASN A 191 -18.10 -11.71 4.10
N ARG A 192 -16.83 -12.08 3.86
CA ARG A 192 -16.44 -13.11 2.89
C ARG A 192 -16.18 -14.41 3.65
N MET A 193 -16.62 -15.54 3.09
CA MET A 193 -16.39 -16.86 3.67
C MET A 193 -15.04 -17.40 3.22
#